data_AF-A0A3S3IY42-F1
#
_entry.id   AF-A0A3S3IY42-F1
#
_cell.length_a   1.000
_cell.length_b   1.000
_cell.length_c   1.000
_cell.angle_alpha   90.00
_cell.angle_beta   90.00
_cell.angle_gamma   90.00
#
_symmetry.space_group_name_H-M   'P 1'
#
loop_
_entity.id
_entity.type
_entity.pdbx_description
1 polymer ?
#
loop_
_entity_poly.entity_id
_entity_poly.type
_entity_poly.pdbx_seq_one_letter_code
_entity_poly.pdbx_strand_id
1 'polypeptide(L)'
;MRPLPNLLLACALLSACSGSSGDWRADAIAAAEAKMRRLVNNPEATFSHVDLTGDNATGQTCGVVTSKVGIFTKQARFIVYIDGAGPYVEPGLGSSMSQADFDWAWKNDCANEGYKG
;
A
#
# COMPACT_ATOMS: atom_id res chain seq x y z
N MET A 1 29.67 -38.40 34.27
CA MET A 1 28.91 -38.48 33.01
C MET A 1 27.56 -37.82 33.25
N ARG A 2 27.20 -36.86 32.38
CA ARG A 2 26.10 -35.90 32.54
C ARG A 2 24.71 -36.53 32.27
N PRO A 3 23.64 -36.12 32.96
CA PRO A 3 22.31 -36.09 32.34
C PRO A 3 22.14 -34.77 31.56
N LEU A 4 21.66 -34.88 30.33
CA LEU A 4 21.25 -33.75 29.49
C LEU A 4 19.99 -33.09 30.06
N PRO A 5 19.94 -31.77 30.23
CA PRO A 5 18.71 -31.07 30.56
C PRO A 5 17.93 -30.79 29.27
N ASN A 6 16.68 -31.26 29.20
CA ASN A 6 15.68 -30.75 28.25
C ASN A 6 15.25 -29.36 28.71
N LEU A 7 16.12 -28.38 28.47
CA LEU A 7 15.78 -26.97 28.54
C LEU A 7 14.91 -26.66 27.33
N LEU A 8 13.61 -26.54 27.61
CA LEU A 8 12.59 -25.87 26.81
C LEU A 8 13.22 -24.65 26.12
N LEU A 9 13.56 -24.81 24.85
CA LEU A 9 14.03 -23.73 23.99
C LEU A 9 12.79 -22.91 23.60
N ALA A 10 12.36 -22.09 24.56
CA ALA A 10 11.43 -20.98 24.38
C ALA A 10 12.10 -19.92 23.51
N CYS A 11 12.26 -20.23 22.22
CA CYS A 11 12.73 -19.32 21.18
C CYS A 11 11.60 -19.03 20.17
N ALA A 12 10.34 -19.07 20.62
CA ALA A 12 9.24 -18.44 19.91
C ALA A 12 9.23 -16.94 20.22
N LEU A 13 10.24 -16.28 19.65
CA LEU A 13 10.16 -14.95 19.04
C LEU A 13 9.26 -13.94 19.75
N LEU A 14 9.87 -13.33 20.78
CA LEU A 14 9.71 -11.93 21.13
C LEU A 14 9.90 -11.02 19.88
N SER A 15 8.87 -10.86 19.06
CA SER A 15 8.83 -9.83 18.01
C SER A 15 7.59 -8.95 18.04
N ALA A 16 6.85 -8.95 19.16
CA ALA A 16 5.75 -8.03 19.39
C ALA A 16 6.06 -7.09 20.57
N CYS A 17 7.16 -6.35 20.51
CA CYS A 17 7.43 -5.21 21.40
C CYS A 17 8.54 -4.33 20.81
N SER A 18 8.20 -3.47 19.86
CA SER A 18 8.85 -2.17 19.59
C SER A 18 8.03 -1.41 18.54
N GLY A 19 7.09 -0.55 18.97
CA GLY A 19 6.51 0.48 18.10
C GLY A 19 5.00 0.69 18.22
N SER A 20 4.58 1.45 19.24
CA SER A 20 3.42 2.37 19.26
C SER A 20 2.04 1.89 18.76
N SER A 21 1.05 2.04 19.62
CA SER A 21 -0.20 2.67 19.17
C SER A 21 0.13 3.92 18.33
N GLY A 22 -0.09 3.91 17.01
CA GLY A 22 -0.22 5.15 16.24
C GLY A 22 0.92 5.57 15.31
N ASP A 23 1.45 4.67 14.49
CA ASP A 23 1.93 5.12 13.16
C ASP A 23 0.84 4.90 12.12
N TRP A 24 -0.18 5.78 12.19
CA TRP A 24 -1.31 5.77 11.28
C TRP A 24 -0.89 5.83 9.80
N ARG A 25 0.33 6.31 9.50
CA ARG A 25 0.85 6.37 8.13
C ARG A 25 1.17 4.99 7.58
N ALA A 26 1.87 4.17 8.37
CA ALA A 26 2.16 2.79 8.00
C ALA A 26 0.87 1.98 7.82
N ASP A 27 -0.10 2.17 8.73
CA ASP A 27 -1.41 1.52 8.63
C ASP A 27 -2.20 1.97 7.40
N ALA A 28 -2.18 3.27 7.09
CA ALA A 28 -2.85 3.83 5.91
C ALA A 28 -2.24 3.29 4.60
N ILE A 29 -0.92 3.21 4.51
CA ILE A 29 -0.22 2.62 3.37
C ILE A 29 -0.60 1.14 3.21
N ALA A 30 -0.54 0.36 4.29
CA ALA A 30 -0.90 -1.06 4.24
C ALA A 30 -2.37 -1.27 3.83
N ALA A 31 -3.28 -0.43 4.35
CA ALA A 31 -4.69 -0.46 3.98
C ALA A 31 -4.92 -0.08 2.51
N ALA A 32 -4.17 0.89 2.00
CA ALA A 32 -4.19 1.30 0.60
C ALA A 32 -3.75 0.18 -0.34
N GLU A 33 -2.61 -0.46 -0.06
CA GLU A 33 -2.16 -1.60 -0.85
C GLU A 33 -3.17 -2.75 -0.81
N ALA A 34 -3.78 -3.03 0.35
CA ALA A 34 -4.80 -4.07 0.47
C ALA A 34 -6.05 -3.75 -0.36
N LYS A 35 -6.50 -2.48 -0.38
CA LYS A 35 -7.59 -2.02 -1.26
C LYS A 35 -7.20 -2.20 -2.73
N MET A 36 -5.96 -1.85 -3.11
CA MET A 36 -5.47 -2.00 -4.46
C MET A 36 -5.39 -3.45 -4.93
N ARG A 37 -4.85 -4.37 -4.11
CA ARG A 37 -4.82 -5.82 -4.41
C ARG A 37 -6.22 -6.37 -4.68
N ARG A 38 -7.23 -5.90 -3.93
CA ARG A 38 -8.64 -6.26 -4.17
C ARG A 38 -9.17 -5.67 -5.47
N LEU A 39 -8.91 -4.39 -5.75
CA LEU A 39 -9.36 -3.73 -6.98
C LEU A 39 -8.81 -4.43 -8.24
N VAL A 40 -7.50 -4.71 -8.28
CA VAL A 40 -6.86 -5.36 -9.43
C VAL A 40 -7.04 -6.88 -9.44
N ASN A 41 -7.76 -7.44 -8.45
CA ASN A 41 -7.99 -8.87 -8.24
C ASN A 41 -6.69 -9.71 -8.34
N ASN A 42 -5.60 -9.22 -7.73
CA ASN A 42 -4.32 -9.90 -7.72
C ASN A 42 -3.65 -9.75 -6.35
N PRO A 43 -3.64 -10.80 -5.51
CA PRO A 43 -2.98 -10.76 -4.22
C PRO A 43 -1.45 -10.67 -4.32
N GLU A 44 -0.86 -11.08 -5.45
CA GLU A 44 0.59 -11.00 -5.71
C GLU A 44 1.02 -9.63 -6.27
N ALA A 45 0.09 -8.66 -6.40
CA ALA A 45 0.46 -7.34 -6.87
C ALA A 45 1.53 -6.72 -5.95
N THR A 46 2.57 -6.17 -6.56
CA THR A 46 3.67 -5.49 -5.86
C THR A 46 3.51 -3.98 -5.98
N PHE A 47 4.05 -3.27 -4.99
CA PHE A 47 3.92 -1.83 -4.87
C PHE A 47 5.31 -1.21 -4.78
N SER A 48 5.49 -0.10 -5.48
CA SER A 48 6.74 0.67 -5.48
C SER A 48 6.41 2.15 -5.44
N HIS A 49 7.41 2.94 -5.03
CA HIS A 49 7.27 4.40 -4.95
C HIS A 49 6.07 4.82 -4.07
N VAL A 50 5.76 4.06 -3.02
CA VAL A 50 4.58 4.32 -2.19
C VAL A 50 4.92 5.39 -1.17
N ASP A 51 4.13 6.46 -1.16
CA ASP A 51 4.26 7.55 -0.20
C ASP A 51 2.87 8.01 0.25
N LEU A 52 2.82 8.58 1.44
CA LEU A 52 1.61 9.14 2.02
C LEU A 52 1.75 10.65 2.15
N THR A 53 0.85 11.36 1.48
CA THR A 53 0.75 12.82 1.57
C THR A 53 -0.41 13.21 2.50
N GLY A 54 -0.31 14.37 3.15
CA GLY A 54 -1.35 14.90 4.04
C GLY A 54 -1.34 14.34 5.48
N ASP A 55 -2.53 14.37 6.12
CA ASP A 55 -2.77 13.97 7.51
C ASP A 55 -3.76 12.79 7.64
N ASN A 56 -4.10 12.40 8.87
CA ASN A 56 -4.92 11.21 9.15
C ASN A 56 -6.42 11.39 8.85
N ALA A 57 -6.84 12.57 8.39
CA ALA A 57 -8.23 12.85 8.04
C ALA A 57 -8.40 13.11 6.54
N THR A 58 -7.41 13.74 5.90
CA THR A 58 -7.49 14.23 4.52
C THR A 58 -6.41 13.68 3.60
N GLY A 59 -5.46 12.91 4.13
CA GLY A 59 -4.34 12.40 3.37
C GLY A 59 -4.70 11.28 2.38
N GLN A 60 -3.70 10.91 1.59
CA GLN A 60 -3.82 9.93 0.53
C GLN A 60 -2.50 9.18 0.35
N THR A 61 -2.62 7.91 0.02
CA THR A 61 -1.49 7.09 -0.39
C THR A 61 -1.42 7.07 -1.91
N CYS A 62 -0.27 7.46 -2.44
CA CYS A 62 0.03 7.44 -3.86
C CYS A 62 1.18 6.48 -4.13
N GLY A 63 1.23 5.90 -5.32
CA GLY A 63 2.35 5.03 -5.70
C GLY A 63 2.13 4.34 -7.02
N VAL A 64 2.95 3.32 -7.27
CA VAL A 64 2.87 2.47 -8.47
C VAL A 64 2.53 1.04 -8.05
N VAL A 65 1.54 0.47 -8.72
CA VAL A 65 1.17 -0.95 -8.59
C VAL A 65 1.65 -1.71 -9.83
N THR A 66 2.27 -2.86 -9.60
CA THR A 66 2.60 -3.82 -10.65
C THR A 66 1.71 -5.06 -10.49
N SER A 67 0.98 -5.42 -11.54
CA SER A 67 0.03 -6.56 -11.50
C SER A 67 0.03 -7.32 -12.83
N LYS A 68 -0.28 -8.62 -12.76
CA LYS A 68 -0.49 -9.47 -13.94
C LYS A 68 -1.90 -9.28 -14.48
N VAL A 69 -2.03 -9.11 -15.80
CA VAL A 69 -3.29 -9.12 -16.55
C VAL A 69 -3.16 -10.14 -17.67
N GLY A 70 -3.75 -11.33 -17.47
CA GLY A 70 -3.49 -12.49 -18.31
C GLY A 70 -2.01 -12.88 -18.24
N ILE A 71 -1.33 -12.90 -19.40
CA ILE A 71 0.10 -13.21 -19.49
C ILE A 71 1.01 -11.97 -19.37
N PHE A 72 0.44 -10.77 -19.33
CA PHE A 72 1.20 -9.52 -19.33
C PHE A 72 1.37 -8.98 -17.91
N THR A 73 2.55 -8.43 -17.61
CA THR A 73 2.77 -7.60 -16.43
C THR A 73 2.51 -6.14 -16.80
N LYS A 74 1.65 -5.47 -16.03
CA LYS A 74 1.36 -4.04 -16.19
C LYS A 74 1.74 -3.28 -14.95
N GLN A 75 2.14 -2.04 -15.15
CA GLN A 75 2.36 -1.05 -14.09
C GLN A 75 1.36 0.09 -14.27
N ALA A 76 0.82 0.59 -13.16
CA ALA A 76 -0.09 1.72 -13.14
C ALA A 76 0.15 2.55 -11.88
N ARG A 77 -0.06 3.85 -12.00
CA ARG A 77 -0.16 4.72 -10.83
C ARG A 77 -1.47 4.47 -10.09
N PHE A 78 -1.48 4.65 -8.78
CA PHE A 78 -2.69 4.55 -7.96
C PHE A 78 -2.78 5.65 -6.90
N ILE A 79 -4.01 5.95 -6.49
CA ILE A 79 -4.34 6.90 -5.43
C ILE A 79 -5.38 6.25 -4.52
N VAL A 80 -5.14 6.25 -3.22
CA VAL A 80 -6.11 5.82 -2.20
C VAL A 80 -6.22 6.87 -1.13
N TYR A 81 -7.41 7.45 -0.98
CA TYR A 81 -7.67 8.45 0.05
C TYR A 81 -7.99 7.79 1.40
N ILE A 82 -7.56 8.44 2.48
CA ILE A 82 -7.76 7.95 3.86
C ILE A 82 -9.22 8.05 4.28
N ASP A 83 -9.94 9.05 3.76
CA ASP A 83 -11.38 9.26 4.00
C ASP A 83 -12.27 8.13 3.44
N GLY A 84 -11.68 7.20 2.68
CA GLY A 84 -12.35 6.05 2.11
C GLY A 84 -12.67 6.18 0.62
N ALA A 85 -12.42 7.33 0.00
CA ALA A 85 -12.56 7.48 -1.45
C ALA A 85 -11.53 6.63 -2.20
N GLY A 86 -11.94 6.10 -3.36
CA GLY A 86 -11.15 5.15 -4.13
C GLY A 86 -11.17 3.73 -3.55
N PRO A 87 -10.30 2.82 -4.01
CA PRO A 87 -9.05 3.07 -4.75
C PRO A 87 -9.25 3.54 -6.19
N TYR A 88 -8.35 4.41 -6.65
CA TYR A 88 -8.25 4.84 -8.04
C TYR A 88 -6.94 4.36 -8.64
N VAL A 89 -6.99 3.88 -9.87
CA VAL A 89 -5.83 3.34 -10.58
C VAL A 89 -5.86 3.86 -12.00
N GLU A 90 -4.67 4.11 -12.56
CA GLU A 90 -4.54 4.50 -13.95
C GLU A 90 -5.26 3.50 -14.88
N PRO A 91 -6.00 3.99 -15.89
CA PRO A 91 -6.66 3.15 -16.88
C PRO A 91 -5.77 2.03 -17.43
N GLY A 92 -6.33 0.81 -17.45
CA GLY A 92 -5.63 -0.39 -17.92
C GLY A 92 -5.36 -1.46 -16.86
N LEU A 93 -5.54 -1.13 -15.57
CA LEU A 93 -5.48 -2.08 -14.45
C LEU A 93 -6.74 -2.18 -13.59
N GLY A 94 -7.79 -1.40 -13.87
CA GLY A 94 -9.08 -1.48 -13.15
C GLY A 94 -9.77 -0.13 -12.91
N SER A 95 -9.49 0.89 -13.73
CA SER A 95 -9.91 2.28 -13.48
C SER A 95 -11.43 2.47 -13.39
N SER A 96 -11.84 3.34 -12.47
CA SER A 96 -13.18 3.91 -12.33
C SER A 96 -13.31 5.33 -12.92
N MET A 97 -12.24 5.87 -13.52
CA MET A 97 -12.16 7.22 -14.08
C MET A 97 -11.47 7.26 -15.45
N SER A 98 -11.61 8.37 -16.18
CA SER A 98 -10.87 8.57 -17.43
C SER A 98 -9.38 8.82 -17.17
N GLN A 99 -8.53 8.67 -18.19
CA GLN A 99 -7.10 8.97 -18.07
C GLN A 99 -6.87 10.44 -17.68
N ALA A 100 -7.63 11.36 -18.28
CA ALA A 100 -7.50 12.78 -18.01
C ALA A 100 -7.88 13.13 -16.57
N ASP A 101 -8.93 12.52 -16.04
CA ASP A 101 -9.35 12.71 -14.65
C ASP A 101 -8.31 12.14 -13.68
N PHE A 102 -7.76 10.96 -13.99
CA PHE A 102 -6.69 10.36 -13.19
C PHE A 102 -5.42 11.22 -13.19
N ASP A 103 -5.01 11.73 -14.35
CA ASP A 103 -3.82 12.58 -14.46
C ASP A 103 -3.98 13.90 -13.72
N TRP A 104 -5.19 14.48 -13.74
CA TRP A 104 -5.52 15.66 -12.95
C TRP A 104 -5.45 15.37 -11.45
N ALA A 105 -6.06 14.28 -10.99
CA ALA A 105 -6.04 13.87 -9.58
C ALA A 105 -4.61 13.55 -9.12
N TRP A 106 -3.83 12.83 -9.94
CA TRP A 106 -2.43 12.54 -9.63
C TRP A 106 -1.61 13.82 -9.47
N LYS A 107 -1.79 14.78 -10.38
CA LYS A 107 -1.05 16.05 -10.31
C LYS A 107 -1.41 16.82 -9.04
N ASN A 108 -2.70 16.97 -8.75
CA ASN A 108 -3.14 17.81 -7.64
C ASN A 108 -3.02 17.15 -6.29
N ASP A 109 -3.36 15.87 -6.20
CA ASP A 109 -3.51 15.19 -4.92
C ASP A 109 -2.27 14.36 -4.56
N CYS A 110 -1.38 14.06 -5.51
CA CYS A 110 -0.12 13.39 -5.19
C CYS A 110 1.06 14.35 -5.39
N ALA A 111 1.31 14.78 -6.63
CA ALA A 111 2.54 15.50 -6.97
C ALA A 111 2.63 16.86 -6.27
N ASN A 112 1.56 17.66 -6.30
CA ASN A 112 1.54 18.97 -5.65
C ASN A 112 1.55 18.87 -4.11
N GLU A 113 0.97 17.80 -3.55
CA GLU A 113 0.97 17.51 -2.10
C GLU A 113 2.30 16.93 -1.60
N GLY A 114 3.30 16.85 -2.48
CA GLY A 114 4.67 16.54 -2.11
C GLY A 114 5.04 15.06 -2.18
N TYR A 115 4.29 14.24 -2.92
CA TYR A 115 4.69 12.87 -3.26
C TYR A 115 6.08 12.86 -3.91
N LYS A 116 7.01 12.08 -3.36
CA LYS A 116 8.39 11.96 -3.86
C LYS A 116 8.77 10.57 -4.35
N GLY A 117 7.79 9.67 -4.45
CA GLY A 117 7.98 8.26 -4.76
C GLY A 117 8.88 8.05 -5.97
#